data_AF-A0A381DLJ3-F1
#
_entry.id   AF-A0A381DLJ3-F1
#
_cell.length_a   1.000
_cell.length_b   1.000
_cell.length_c   1.000
_cell.angle_alpha   90.00
_cell.angle_beta   90.00
_cell.angle_gamma   90.00
#
_symmetry.space_group_name_H-M   'P 1'
#
loop_
_entity.id
_entity.type
_entity.pdbx_description
1 polymer ?
#
loop_
_entity_poly.entity_id
_entity_poly.type
_entity_poly.pdbx_seq_one_letter_code
_entity_poly.pdbx_strand_id
1 'polypeptide(L)'
;MALKDNLQSIKSEISSEEQFLENMIKGERFFHKYFKSIIIILVVALSAFVIYKFVEYKKESDIISANEAYNRLFQNKEQKGDKELLKEKAPSLYAMYILSDTNSSSNLEELKNLKGVDPFLIDLAKFKTNKNNDTLLLNYAALLKGFEFIKNGDFGKADIEFSKIPMDSNLQKIIKNLKHYNGTQK
;
A
#
# COMPACT_ATOMS: atom_id res chain seq x y z
N MET A 1 66.15 27.72 -11.76
CA MET A 1 64.91 26.97 -11.49
C MET A 1 63.85 27.88 -10.89
N ALA A 2 64.14 28.66 -9.84
CA ALA A 2 63.18 29.57 -9.18
C ALA A 2 62.40 30.56 -10.09
N LEU A 3 63.01 31.16 -11.11
CA LEU A 3 62.30 32.06 -12.05
C LEU A 3 61.36 31.33 -13.01
N LYS A 4 61.69 30.08 -13.36
CA LYS A 4 60.91 29.24 -14.26
C LYS A 4 59.68 28.69 -13.53
N ASP A 5 59.85 28.30 -12.26
CA ASP A 5 58.76 27.88 -11.39
C ASP A 5 57.78 29.03 -11.09
N ASN A 6 58.29 30.24 -10.84
CA ASN A 6 57.43 31.43 -10.66
C ASN A 6 56.60 31.77 -11.91
N LEU A 7 57.20 31.71 -13.10
CA LEU A 7 56.47 31.93 -14.35
C LEU A 7 55.41 30.85 -14.62
N GLN A 8 55.69 29.60 -14.22
CA GLN A 8 54.77 28.49 -14.40
C GLN A 8 53.58 28.59 -13.42
N SER A 9 53.84 29.05 -12.19
CA SER A 9 52.80 29.30 -11.17
C SER A 9 51.88 30.47 -11.57
N ILE A 10 52.44 31.58 -12.07
CA ILE A 10 51.67 32.73 -12.56
C ILE A 10 50.81 32.32 -13.77
N LYS A 11 51.36 31.49 -14.67
CA LYS A 11 50.61 30.98 -15.82
C LYS A 11 49.48 30.02 -15.41
N SER A 12 49.67 29.22 -14.37
CA SER A 12 48.59 28.35 -13.86
C SER A 12 47.50 29.13 -13.15
N GLU A 13 47.84 30.18 -12.38
CA GLU A 13 46.85 31.06 -11.76
C GLU A 13 46.00 31.79 -12.80
N ILE A 14 46.63 32.39 -13.82
CA ILE A 14 45.90 33.06 -14.93
C ILE A 14 44.99 32.06 -15.67
N SER A 15 45.46 30.84 -15.92
CA SER A 15 44.66 29.79 -16.55
C SER A 15 43.49 29.32 -15.67
N SER A 16 43.64 29.34 -14.35
CA SER A 16 42.57 29.01 -13.41
C SER A 16 41.54 30.13 -13.31
N GLU A 17 41.95 31.40 -13.35
CA GLU A 17 41.04 32.54 -13.40
C GLU A 17 40.24 32.60 -14.72
N GLU A 18 40.86 32.30 -15.86
CA GLU A 18 40.15 32.19 -17.14
C GLU A 18 39.13 31.05 -17.13
N GLN A 19 39.49 29.87 -16.62
CA GLN A 19 38.53 28.77 -16.46
C GLN A 19 37.40 29.12 -15.50
N PHE A 20 37.69 29.88 -14.45
CA PHE A 20 36.69 30.36 -13.50
C PHE A 20 35.70 31.33 -14.17
N LEU A 21 36.20 32.30 -14.94
CA LEU A 21 35.37 33.24 -15.70
C LEU A 21 34.57 32.54 -16.81
N GLU A 22 35.18 31.59 -17.52
CA GLU A 22 34.50 30.80 -18.55
C GLU A 22 33.37 29.96 -17.95
N ASN A 23 33.60 29.37 -16.78
CA ASN A 23 32.57 28.62 -16.05
C ASN A 23 31.47 29.54 -15.49
N MET A 24 31.79 30.76 -15.04
CA MET A 24 30.80 31.77 -14.66
C MET A 24 29.90 32.15 -15.84
N ILE A 25 30.48 32.44 -17.01
CA ILE A 25 29.74 32.84 -18.22
C ILE A 25 28.88 31.68 -18.75
N LYS A 26 29.41 30.45 -18.74
CA LYS A 26 28.63 29.24 -19.07
C LYS A 26 27.48 29.02 -18.08
N GLY A 27 27.75 29.24 -16.78
CA GLY A 27 26.76 29.14 -15.71
C GLY A 27 25.61 30.12 -15.87
N GLU A 28 25.90 31.38 -16.20
CA GLU A 28 24.88 32.41 -16.45
C GLU A 28 23.97 32.02 -17.62
N ARG A 29 24.55 31.59 -18.75
CA ARG A 29 23.80 31.20 -19.95
C ARG A 29 22.95 29.95 -19.70
N PHE A 30 23.45 29.00 -18.92
CA PHE A 30 22.72 27.80 -18.51
C PHE A 30 21.55 28.14 -17.58
N PHE A 31 21.79 28.98 -16.56
CA PHE A 31 20.75 29.48 -15.68
C PHE A 31 19.67 30.19 -16.48
N HIS A 32 20.00 31.19 -17.30
CA HIS A 32 19.00 31.94 -18.07
C HIS A 32 18.19 31.08 -19.04
N LYS A 33 18.80 30.04 -19.63
CA LYS A 33 18.12 29.12 -20.56
C LYS A 33 17.13 28.18 -19.86
N TYR A 34 17.52 27.65 -18.69
CA TYR A 34 16.74 26.61 -18.00
C TYR A 34 15.98 27.13 -16.76
N PHE A 35 16.15 28.39 -16.37
CA PHE A 35 15.53 28.99 -15.17
C PHE A 35 14.03 28.73 -15.09
N LYS A 36 13.32 28.93 -16.21
CA LYS A 36 11.87 28.68 -16.27
C LYS A 36 11.52 27.21 -16.02
N SER A 37 12.27 26.27 -16.62
CA SER A 37 12.07 24.83 -16.43
C SER A 37 12.40 24.40 -14.99
N ILE A 38 13.45 24.95 -14.39
CA ILE A 38 13.84 24.69 -13.00
C ILE A 38 12.76 25.19 -12.04
N ILE A 39 12.19 26.38 -12.28
CA ILE A 39 11.08 26.91 -11.49
C ILE A 39 9.85 26.00 -11.60
N ILE A 40 9.50 25.55 -12.80
CA ILE A 40 8.34 24.64 -12.99
C ILE A 40 8.53 23.35 -12.20
N ILE A 41 9.71 22.73 -12.29
CA ILE A 41 10.03 21.51 -11.53
C ILE A 41 9.94 21.78 -10.02
N LEU A 42 10.47 22.92 -9.57
CA LEU A 42 10.42 23.30 -8.16
C LEU A 42 8.98 23.49 -7.67
N VAL A 43 8.14 24.16 -8.46
CA VAL A 43 6.71 24.35 -8.14
C VAL A 43 6.00 23.00 -8.07
N VAL A 44 6.21 22.11 -9.05
CA VAL A 44 5.62 20.77 -9.06
C VAL A 44 6.07 19.96 -7.83
N ALA A 45 7.35 20.01 -7.48
CA ALA A 45 7.88 19.31 -6.31
C ALA A 45 7.26 19.84 -5.00
N LEU A 46 7.14 21.17 -4.85
CA LEU A 46 6.49 21.79 -3.70
C LEU A 46 5.00 21.43 -3.63
N SER A 47 4.28 21.47 -4.75
CA SER A 47 2.87 21.05 -4.81
C SER A 47 2.71 19.58 -4.43
N ALA A 48 3.55 18.69 -4.95
CA ALA A 48 3.53 17.27 -4.60
C ALA A 48 3.78 17.05 -3.10
N PHE A 49 4.72 17.79 -2.50
CA PHE A 49 5.00 17.74 -1.07
C PHE A 49 3.80 18.19 -0.22
N VAL A 50 3.16 19.30 -0.59
CA VAL A 50 1.95 19.79 0.10
C VAL A 50 0.81 18.79 0.00
N ILE A 51 0.56 18.23 -1.20
CA ILE A 51 -0.47 17.21 -1.41
C ILE A 51 -0.17 15.98 -0.54
N TYR A 52 1.08 15.52 -0.52
CA TYR A 52 1.48 14.39 0.30
C TYR A 52 1.19 14.62 1.78
N LYS A 53 1.57 15.78 2.33
CA LYS A 53 1.30 16.14 3.73
C LYS A 53 -0.18 16.28 4.04
N PHE A 54 -0.96 16.85 3.11
CA PHE A 54 -2.40 16.94 3.27
C PHE A 54 -3.07 15.56 3.29
N VAL A 55 -2.67 14.65 2.40
CA VAL A 55 -3.18 13.26 2.37
C VAL A 55 -2.81 12.50 3.65
N GLU A 56 -1.58 12.66 4.14
CA GLU A 56 -1.12 12.06 5.40
C GLU A 56 -1.96 12.55 6.60
N TYR A 57 -2.15 13.86 6.72
CA TYR A 57 -2.97 14.45 7.78
C TYR A 57 -4.44 13.98 7.70
N LYS A 58 -5.03 13.99 6.49
CA LYS A 58 -6.41 13.53 6.29
C LYS A 58 -6.56 12.05 6.68
N LYS A 59 -5.60 11.21 6.28
CA LYS A 59 -5.60 9.78 6.62
C LYS A 59 -5.58 9.57 8.13
N GLU A 60 -4.73 10.29 8.85
CA GLU A 60 -4.65 10.20 10.32
C GLU A 60 -5.98 10.62 10.97
N SER A 61 -6.55 11.74 10.52
CA SER A 61 -7.85 12.21 11.00
C SER A 61 -8.99 11.22 10.71
N ASP A 62 -8.98 10.60 9.53
CA ASP A 62 -9.97 9.56 9.18
C ASP A 62 -9.82 8.32 10.05
N ILE A 63 -8.59 7.88 10.37
CA ILE A 63 -8.32 6.76 11.29
C ILE A 63 -8.84 7.07 12.70
N ILE A 64 -8.51 8.25 13.24
CA ILE A 64 -8.94 8.65 14.58
C ILE A 64 -10.47 8.70 14.66
N SER A 65 -11.11 9.42 13.74
CA SER A 65 -12.57 9.57 13.74
C SER A 65 -13.32 8.24 13.54
N ALA A 66 -12.79 7.34 12.71
CA ALA A 66 -13.34 6.01 12.53
C ALA A 66 -13.19 5.16 13.80
N ASN A 67 -12.03 5.15 14.45
CA ASN A 67 -11.82 4.40 15.69
C ASN A 67 -12.72 4.90 16.82
N GLU A 68 -12.90 6.21 16.94
CA GLU A 68 -13.82 6.79 17.92
C GLU A 68 -15.28 6.37 17.65
N ALA A 69 -15.74 6.44 16.40
CA ALA A 69 -17.08 5.99 16.01
C ALA A 69 -17.27 4.49 16.29
N TYR A 70 -16.27 3.67 15.96
CA TYR A 70 -16.27 2.24 16.27
C TYR A 70 -16.37 1.98 17.78
N ASN A 71 -15.58 2.68 18.58
CA ASN A 71 -15.62 2.54 20.04
C ASN A 71 -16.98 2.93 20.62
N ARG A 72 -17.61 3.98 20.09
CA ARG A 72 -18.97 4.37 20.49
C ARG A 72 -19.99 3.29 20.17
N LEU A 73 -19.95 2.76 18.95
CA LEU A 73 -20.82 1.66 18.52
C LEU A 73 -20.61 0.39 19.37
N PHE A 74 -19.36 0.01 19.61
CA PHE A 74 -19.01 -1.15 20.43
C PHE A 74 -19.47 -1.02 21.90
N GLN A 75 -19.46 0.20 22.45
CA GLN A 75 -19.91 0.49 23.81
C GLN A 75 -21.43 0.75 23.92
N ASN A 76 -22.21 0.53 22.85
CA ASN A 76 -23.64 0.88 22.79
C ASN A 76 -23.94 2.37 23.10
N LYS A 77 -23.00 3.26 22.76
CA LYS A 77 -23.12 4.72 22.86
C LYS A 77 -23.24 5.35 21.47
N GLU A 78 -23.99 4.68 20.58
CA GLU A 78 -24.18 5.08 19.19
C GLU A 78 -24.67 6.52 19.10
N GLN A 79 -23.98 7.33 18.29
CA GLN A 79 -24.42 8.65 17.89
C GLN A 79 -24.90 8.63 16.44
N LYS A 80 -25.76 9.59 16.10
CA LYS A 80 -26.26 9.75 14.74
C LYS A 80 -25.08 9.96 13.78
N GLY A 81 -24.94 9.07 12.81
CA GLY A 81 -23.89 9.13 11.79
C GLY A 81 -22.67 8.23 12.02
N ASP A 82 -22.56 7.54 13.17
CA ASP A 82 -21.39 6.70 13.47
C ASP A 82 -21.25 5.54 12.47
N LYS A 83 -22.37 4.94 12.05
CA LYS A 83 -22.38 3.85 11.06
C LYS A 83 -22.00 4.36 9.68
N GLU A 84 -22.54 5.49 9.25
CA GLU A 84 -22.22 6.12 7.96
C GLU A 84 -20.75 6.54 7.89
N LEU A 85 -20.22 7.10 8.99
CA LEU A 85 -18.82 7.47 9.10
C LEU A 85 -17.90 6.25 8.92
N LEU A 86 -18.22 5.12 9.56
CA LEU A 86 -17.47 3.89 9.35
C LEU A 86 -17.61 3.36 7.92
N LYS A 87 -18.81 3.36 7.33
CA LYS A 87 -19.00 2.92 5.94
C LYS A 87 -18.15 3.70 4.94
N GLU A 88 -18.00 5.01 5.15
CA GLU A 88 -17.25 5.88 4.25
C GLU A 88 -15.74 5.81 4.50
N LYS A 89 -15.32 5.96 5.76
CA LYS A 89 -13.90 6.14 6.12
C LYS A 89 -13.17 4.84 6.47
N ALA A 90 -13.89 3.85 6.98
CA ALA A 90 -13.31 2.59 7.42
C ALA A 90 -14.26 1.39 7.21
N PRO A 91 -14.54 1.02 5.94
CA PRO A 91 -15.49 -0.05 5.60
C PRO A 91 -15.21 -1.38 6.31
N SER A 92 -13.95 -1.70 6.56
CA SER A 92 -13.56 -2.91 7.29
C SER A 92 -13.90 -2.84 8.79
N LEU A 93 -13.79 -1.67 9.44
CA LEU A 93 -14.26 -1.50 10.81
C LEU A 93 -15.79 -1.55 10.90
N TYR A 94 -16.48 -0.97 9.91
CA TYR A 94 -17.93 -1.16 9.79
C TYR A 94 -18.28 -2.64 9.70
N ALA A 95 -17.55 -3.38 8.86
CA ALA A 95 -17.76 -4.81 8.69
C ALA A 95 -17.55 -5.60 9.99
N MET A 96 -16.50 -5.30 10.76
CA MET A 96 -16.28 -5.91 12.07
C MET A 96 -17.43 -5.63 13.04
N TYR A 97 -17.93 -4.38 13.07
CA TYR A 97 -19.06 -4.01 13.92
C TYR A 97 -20.32 -4.82 13.59
N ILE A 98 -20.73 -4.88 12.32
CA ILE A 98 -21.93 -5.66 11.95
C ILE A 98 -21.70 -7.18 12.09
N LEU A 99 -20.46 -7.66 11.96
CA LEU A 99 -20.14 -9.06 12.24
C LEU A 99 -20.17 -9.39 13.73
N SER A 100 -19.96 -8.40 14.60
CA SER A 100 -20.11 -8.57 16.05
C SER A 100 -21.59 -8.67 16.44
N ASP A 101 -22.49 -8.04 15.68
CA ASP A 101 -23.93 -8.19 15.86
C ASP A 101 -24.39 -9.63 15.51
N THR A 102 -25.27 -10.17 16.34
CA THR A 102 -25.84 -11.52 16.21
C THR A 102 -26.73 -11.72 14.98
N ASN A 103 -27.23 -10.64 14.35
CA ASN A 103 -28.16 -10.70 13.21
C ASN A 103 -27.45 -10.97 11.87
N SER A 104 -27.16 -12.24 11.58
CA SER A 104 -26.13 -12.64 10.62
C SER A 104 -26.55 -12.69 9.12
N SER A 105 -27.84 -12.62 8.77
CA SER A 105 -28.30 -12.78 7.38
C SER A 105 -28.41 -11.46 6.60
N SER A 106 -28.90 -10.39 7.25
CA SER A 106 -28.97 -9.04 6.64
C SER A 106 -27.59 -8.46 6.36
N ASN A 107 -26.59 -8.83 7.17
CA ASN A 107 -25.26 -8.22 7.16
C ASN A 107 -24.42 -8.71 5.97
N LEU A 108 -24.71 -9.88 5.39
CA LEU A 108 -23.94 -10.44 4.27
C LEU A 108 -24.12 -9.64 2.98
N GLU A 109 -25.37 -9.32 2.63
CA GLU A 109 -25.67 -8.56 1.39
C GLU A 109 -25.15 -7.12 1.47
N GLU A 110 -25.19 -6.52 2.66
CA GLU A 110 -24.59 -5.21 2.90
C GLU A 110 -23.06 -5.23 2.70
N LEU A 111 -22.38 -6.26 3.19
CA LEU A 111 -20.91 -6.40 3.05
C LEU A 111 -20.45 -6.66 1.63
N LYS A 112 -21.19 -7.48 0.87
CA LYS A 112 -20.83 -7.78 -0.53
C LYS A 112 -20.82 -6.55 -1.41
N ASN A 113 -21.67 -5.57 -1.11
CA ASN A 113 -21.82 -4.35 -1.89
C ASN A 113 -20.88 -3.23 -1.42
N LEU A 114 -20.25 -3.38 -0.25
CA LEU A 114 -19.40 -2.35 0.34
C LEU A 114 -17.97 -2.44 -0.21
N LYS A 115 -17.52 -1.37 -0.85
CA LYS A 115 -16.14 -1.28 -1.37
C LYS A 115 -15.15 -1.04 -0.22
N GLY A 116 -13.95 -1.62 -0.35
CA GLY A 116 -12.87 -1.42 0.64
C GLY A 116 -12.98 -2.26 1.90
N VAL A 117 -13.88 -3.25 1.92
CA VAL A 117 -13.95 -4.27 2.98
C VAL A 117 -12.85 -5.29 2.77
N ASP A 118 -12.19 -5.68 3.86
CA ASP A 118 -11.22 -6.77 3.85
C ASP A 118 -11.89 -8.07 3.38
N PRO A 119 -11.34 -8.76 2.36
CA PRO A 119 -11.96 -9.96 1.82
C PRO A 119 -12.13 -11.10 2.85
N PHE A 120 -11.26 -11.18 3.87
CA PHE A 120 -11.41 -12.14 4.96
C PHE A 120 -12.70 -11.90 5.75
N LEU A 121 -13.08 -10.64 5.98
CA LEU A 121 -14.32 -10.31 6.68
C LEU A 121 -15.56 -10.72 5.88
N ILE A 122 -15.48 -10.65 4.55
CA ILE A 122 -16.56 -11.14 3.66
C ILE A 122 -16.68 -12.67 3.77
N ASP A 123 -15.55 -13.39 3.76
CA ASP A 123 -15.57 -14.85 3.91
C ASP A 123 -16.05 -15.26 5.31
N LEU A 124 -15.65 -14.52 6.35
CA LEU A 124 -16.12 -14.72 7.72
C LEU A 124 -17.63 -14.48 7.84
N ALA A 125 -18.17 -13.47 7.14
CA ALA A 125 -19.60 -13.25 7.05
C ALA A 125 -20.31 -14.45 6.42
N LYS A 126 -19.83 -14.94 5.26
CA LYS A 126 -20.38 -16.12 4.58
C LYS A 126 -20.37 -17.35 5.50
N PHE A 127 -19.28 -17.55 6.23
CA PHE A 127 -19.14 -18.63 7.21
C PHE A 127 -20.16 -18.51 8.35
N LYS A 128 -20.30 -17.32 8.95
CA LYS A 128 -21.26 -17.09 10.05
C LYS A 128 -22.71 -17.27 9.60
N THR A 129 -23.06 -16.84 8.39
CA THR A 129 -24.43 -16.97 7.85
C THR A 129 -24.74 -18.43 7.46
N ASN A 130 -23.76 -19.17 6.94
CA ASN A 130 -23.95 -20.52 6.45
C ASN A 130 -23.54 -21.56 7.51
N LYS A 131 -24.44 -21.79 8.48
CA LYS A 131 -24.23 -22.64 9.68
C LYS A 131 -23.70 -24.07 9.44
N ASN A 132 -23.71 -24.56 8.20
CA ASN A 132 -23.33 -25.94 7.84
C ASN A 132 -22.08 -26.00 6.95
N ASN A 133 -21.36 -24.89 6.77
CA ASN A 133 -20.32 -24.81 5.74
C ASN A 133 -18.94 -24.51 6.33
N ASP A 134 -18.20 -25.56 6.68
CA ASP A 134 -16.81 -25.51 7.12
C ASP A 134 -15.84 -25.02 6.03
N THR A 135 -16.32 -24.61 4.84
CA THR A 135 -15.50 -24.18 3.70
C THR A 135 -14.44 -23.14 4.06
N LEU A 136 -14.72 -22.15 4.92
CA LEU A 136 -13.68 -21.19 5.32
C LEU A 136 -12.52 -21.92 6.00
N LEU A 137 -12.81 -22.70 7.04
CA LEU A 137 -11.79 -23.42 7.81
C LEU A 137 -11.09 -24.48 6.94
N LEU A 138 -11.82 -25.20 6.10
CA LEU A 138 -11.28 -26.19 5.17
C LEU A 138 -10.35 -25.56 4.13
N ASN A 139 -10.70 -24.39 3.58
CA ASN A 139 -9.87 -23.69 2.62
C ASN A 139 -8.55 -23.23 3.25
N TYR A 140 -8.60 -22.72 4.48
CA TYR A 140 -7.38 -22.36 5.23
C TYR A 140 -6.56 -23.58 5.61
N ALA A 141 -7.19 -24.69 6.01
CA ALA A 141 -6.48 -25.94 6.29
C ALA A 141 -5.76 -26.49 5.05
N ALA A 142 -6.42 -26.47 3.90
CA ALA A 142 -5.83 -26.86 2.61
C ALA A 142 -4.64 -25.93 2.23
N LEU A 143 -4.77 -24.63 2.47
CA LEU A 143 -3.69 -23.66 2.22
C LEU A 143 -2.47 -23.96 3.10
N LEU A 144 -2.66 -24.15 4.40
CA LEU A 144 -1.58 -24.45 5.34
C LEU A 144 -0.89 -25.77 5.02
N LYS A 145 -1.66 -26.80 4.67
CA LYS A 145 -1.11 -28.11 4.28
C LYS A 145 -0.35 -28.06 2.96
N GLY A 146 -0.87 -27.33 1.96
CA GLY A 146 -0.15 -27.09 0.71
C GLY A 146 1.15 -26.32 0.92
N PHE A 147 1.15 -25.33 1.83
CA PHE A 147 2.36 -24.61 2.22
C PHE A 147 3.39 -25.51 2.92
N GLU A 148 2.95 -26.45 3.76
CA GLU A 148 3.83 -27.45 4.37
C GLU A 148 4.49 -28.35 3.31
N PHE A 149 3.73 -28.80 2.30
CA PHE A 149 4.28 -29.57 1.19
C PHE A 149 5.32 -28.79 0.38
N ILE A 150 5.07 -27.50 0.11
CA ILE A 150 6.08 -26.60 -0.49
C ILE A 150 7.36 -26.58 0.33
N LYS A 151 7.27 -26.39 1.66
CA LYS A 151 8.45 -26.34 2.53
C LYS A 151 9.26 -27.64 2.47
N ASN A 152 8.58 -28.76 2.28
CA ASN A 152 9.19 -30.08 2.14
C ASN A 152 9.63 -30.41 0.69
N GLY A 153 9.45 -29.50 -0.27
CA GLY A 153 9.80 -29.68 -1.68
C GLY A 153 8.82 -30.53 -2.50
N ASP A 154 7.67 -30.92 -1.92
CA ASP A 154 6.67 -31.78 -2.57
C ASP A 154 5.61 -30.94 -3.28
N PHE A 155 6.01 -30.33 -4.40
CA PHE A 155 5.18 -29.40 -5.17
C PHE A 155 3.92 -30.04 -5.76
N GLY A 156 3.97 -31.33 -6.11
CA GLY A 156 2.83 -32.06 -6.64
C GLY A 156 1.71 -32.20 -5.59
N LYS A 157 2.06 -32.59 -4.36
CA LYS A 157 1.08 -32.65 -3.26
C LYS A 157 0.58 -31.28 -2.86
N ALA A 158 1.43 -30.25 -2.91
CA ALA A 158 1.00 -28.88 -2.69
C ALA A 158 -0.08 -28.43 -3.68
N ASP A 159 0.09 -28.75 -4.97
CA ASP A 159 -0.88 -28.40 -6.02
C ASP A 159 -2.24 -29.11 -5.84
N ILE A 160 -2.20 -30.39 -5.43
CA ILE A 160 -3.40 -31.17 -5.09
C ILE A 160 -4.15 -30.53 -3.91
N GLU A 161 -3.44 -30.11 -2.86
CA GLU A 161 -4.08 -29.43 -1.72
C GLU A 161 -4.65 -28.06 -2.11
N PHE A 162 -3.91 -27.25 -2.89
CA PHE A 162 -4.40 -25.95 -3.36
C PHE A 162 -5.61 -26.06 -4.29
N SER A 163 -5.71 -27.12 -5.08
CA SER A 163 -6.85 -27.38 -5.96
C SER A 163 -8.16 -27.64 -5.21
N LYS A 164 -8.11 -27.91 -3.89
CA LYS A 164 -9.30 -28.04 -3.05
C LYS A 164 -9.93 -26.69 -2.72
N ILE A 165 -9.19 -25.59 -2.89
CA ILE A 165 -9.66 -24.24 -2.59
C ILE A 165 -10.41 -23.70 -3.82
N PRO A 166 -11.67 -23.23 -3.68
CA PRO A 166 -12.45 -22.69 -4.79
C PRO A 166 -11.76 -21.54 -5.54
N MET A 167 -11.96 -21.45 -6.85
CA MET A 167 -11.32 -20.44 -7.71
C MET A 167 -11.81 -19.01 -7.44
N ASP A 168 -12.97 -18.85 -6.83
CA ASP A 168 -13.53 -17.57 -6.38
C ASP A 168 -13.09 -17.19 -4.96
N SER A 169 -12.26 -18.03 -4.30
CA SER A 169 -11.73 -17.73 -2.98
C SER A 169 -10.70 -16.60 -3.00
N ASN A 170 -10.73 -15.77 -1.95
CA ASN A 170 -9.73 -14.74 -1.72
C ASN A 170 -8.30 -15.29 -1.52
N LEU A 171 -8.17 -16.57 -1.16
CA LEU A 171 -6.88 -17.25 -0.99
C LEU A 171 -6.16 -17.53 -2.31
N GLN A 172 -6.85 -17.45 -3.46
CA GLN A 172 -6.24 -17.72 -4.77
C GLN A 172 -5.06 -16.80 -5.08
N LYS A 173 -5.09 -15.55 -4.60
CA LYS A 173 -3.96 -14.63 -4.74
C LYS A 173 -2.72 -15.15 -3.99
N ILE A 174 -2.90 -15.68 -2.79
CA ILE A 174 -1.82 -16.25 -1.98
C ILE A 174 -1.30 -17.52 -2.67
N ILE A 175 -2.18 -18.42 -3.10
CA ILE A 175 -1.83 -19.64 -3.83
C ILE A 175 -1.01 -19.31 -5.07
N LYS A 176 -1.45 -18.35 -5.89
CA LYS A 176 -0.74 -17.93 -7.11
C LYS A 176 0.66 -17.42 -6.78
N ASN A 177 0.79 -16.60 -5.74
CA ASN A 177 2.10 -16.11 -5.29
C ASN A 177 2.98 -17.27 -4.84
N LEU A 178 2.46 -18.19 -4.03
CA LEU A 178 3.19 -19.37 -3.58
C LEU A 178 3.63 -20.25 -4.76
N LYS A 179 2.77 -20.51 -5.75
CA LYS A 179 3.14 -21.27 -6.94
C LYS A 179 4.22 -20.57 -7.77
N HIS A 180 4.15 -19.24 -7.88
CA HIS A 180 5.12 -18.44 -8.61
C HIS A 180 6.51 -18.46 -7.95
N TYR A 181 6.60 -18.17 -6.65
CA TYR A 181 7.88 -18.14 -5.94
C TYR A 181 8.54 -19.53 -5.82
N ASN A 182 7.76 -20.59 -5.88
CA ASN A 182 8.26 -21.96 -5.78
C ASN A 182 8.50 -22.63 -7.15
N GLY A 183 8.39 -21.89 -8.25
CA GLY A 183 8.70 -22.41 -9.59
C GLY A 183 7.75 -23.51 -10.07
N THR A 184 6.55 -23.63 -9.49
CA THR A 184 5.56 -24.67 -9.85
C THR A 184 4.63 -24.24 -10.98
N GLN A 185 4.73 -22.99 -11.44
CA GLN A 185 4.17 -22.58 -12.73
C GLN A 185 5.07 -23.08 -13.87
N LYS A 186 4.88 -24.33 -14.28
CA LYS A 186 5.30 -24.83 -15.60
C LYS A 186 4.07 -25.26 -16.38
#